data_AF-A0A2H5UWE2-F1
#
_entry.id   AF-A0A2H5UWE2-F1
#
_cell.length_a   1.000
_cell.length_b   1.000
_cell.length_c   1.000
_cell.angle_alpha   90.00
_cell.angle_beta   90.00
_cell.angle_gamma   90.00
#
_symmetry.space_group_name_H-M   'P 1'
#
loop_
_entity.id
_entity.type
_entity.pdbx_description
1 polymer ?
#
loop_
_entity_poly.entity_id
_entity_poly.type
_entity_poly.pdbx_seq_one_letter_code
_entity_poly.pdbx_strand_id
1 'polypeptide(L)'
;MNLDIFLNTSPALNLTTSLVMVAVALALIFIGRKIAKVLAFIAGGIVLALLVLTYLDQYLGGVLTIAGAVVGFLVGGVLAIVLLRLGIGIAMGIISYYIAVWAGAELIVGILVGLVFFAVGFLLADKILSVITAVLGALIAVQALIFLGLPFIVSLSIAVILAVLGMYVQLRKS
;
A
#
# COMPACT_ATOMS: atom_id res chain seq x y z
N MET A 1 30.55 -31.39 8.29
CA MET A 1 30.45 -30.03 7.72
C MET A 1 29.24 -29.37 8.40
N ASN A 2 29.50 -28.56 9.44
CA ASN A 2 28.46 -27.97 10.29
C ASN A 2 27.70 -26.88 9.53
N LEU A 3 26.38 -27.04 9.41
CA LEU A 3 25.46 -26.06 8.83
C LEU A 3 25.24 -24.83 9.75
N ASP A 4 25.73 -24.88 10.99
CA ASP A 4 25.56 -23.81 11.99
C ASP A 4 26.36 -22.54 11.67
N ILE A 5 27.35 -22.61 10.77
CA ILE A 5 28.18 -21.46 10.37
C ILE A 5 27.41 -20.53 9.42
N PHE A 6 26.43 -21.03 8.67
CA PHE A 6 25.62 -20.22 7.75
C PHE A 6 24.34 -19.65 8.39
N LEU A 7 23.98 -20.11 9.60
CA LEU A 7 22.85 -19.60 10.37
C LEU A 7 23.26 -18.69 11.53
N ASN A 8 24.57 -18.40 11.68
CA ASN A 8 25.04 -17.32 12.54
C ASN A 8 24.81 -15.97 11.82
N THR A 9 23.53 -15.59 11.71
CA THR A 9 23.17 -14.19 11.48
C THR A 9 23.78 -13.42 12.63
N SER A 10 24.86 -12.70 12.34
CA SER A 10 25.57 -11.93 13.35
C SER A 10 24.55 -11.05 14.11
N PRO A 11 24.65 -10.93 15.45
CA PRO A 11 23.68 -10.15 16.23
C PRO A 11 23.53 -8.71 15.72
N ALA A 12 24.56 -8.17 15.05
CA ALA A 12 24.54 -6.91 14.32
C ALA A 12 23.57 -6.88 13.11
N LEU A 13 23.43 -7.97 12.35
CA LEU A 13 22.45 -8.08 11.26
C LEU A 13 21.02 -8.11 11.79
N ASN A 14 20.78 -8.80 12.91
CA ASN A 14 19.45 -8.88 13.53
C ASN A 14 19.03 -7.53 14.16
N LEU A 15 19.98 -6.79 14.73
CA LEU A 15 19.74 -5.43 15.24
C LEU A 15 19.46 -4.42 14.11
N THR A 16 20.26 -4.43 13.04
CA THR A 16 20.07 -3.50 11.91
C THR A 16 18.77 -3.74 11.16
N THR A 17 18.43 -5.00 10.89
CA THR A 17 17.13 -5.36 10.27
C THR A 17 15.94 -4.97 11.14
N SER A 18 16.01 -5.21 12.45
CA SER A 18 14.95 -4.79 13.39
C SER A 18 14.77 -3.27 13.42
N LEU A 19 15.88 -2.51 13.47
CA LEU A 19 15.84 -1.04 13.44
C LEU A 19 15.22 -0.50 12.14
N VAL A 20 15.60 -1.08 11.00
CA VAL A 20 15.01 -0.71 9.71
C VAL A 20 13.52 -1.05 9.67
N MET A 21 13.12 -2.22 10.17
CA MET A 21 11.70 -2.59 10.25
C MET A 21 10.90 -1.65 11.15
N VAL A 22 11.44 -1.23 12.30
CA VAL A 22 10.80 -0.22 13.17
C VAL A 22 10.67 1.13 12.44
N ALA A 23 11.73 1.59 11.76
CA ALA A 23 11.69 2.84 11.00
C ALA A 23 10.64 2.79 9.87
N VAL A 24 10.58 1.67 9.15
CA VAL A 24 9.58 1.43 8.09
C VAL A 24 8.17 1.39 8.69
N ALA A 25 7.97 0.67 9.80
CA ALA A 25 6.69 0.59 10.50
C ALA A 25 6.20 1.98 10.92
N LEU A 26 7.06 2.79 11.54
CA LEU A 26 6.72 4.16 11.94
C LEU A 26 6.41 5.04 10.71
N ALA A 27 7.21 4.94 9.64
CA ALA A 27 6.96 5.68 8.41
C ALA A 27 5.59 5.33 7.79
N LEU A 28 5.22 4.04 7.78
CA LEU A 28 3.89 3.59 7.35
C LEU A 28 2.77 4.09 8.27
N ILE A 29 2.98 4.04 9.59
CA ILE A 29 1.99 4.46 10.59
C ILE A 29 1.72 5.97 10.55
N PHE A 30 2.70 6.81 10.24
CA PHE A 30 2.52 8.27 10.25
C PHE A 30 2.42 8.92 8.86
N ILE A 31 3.04 8.34 7.84
CA ILE A 31 3.20 8.93 6.50
C ILE A 31 2.69 7.96 5.41
N GLY A 32 2.17 6.79 5.79
CA GLY A 32 1.80 5.70 4.88
C GLY A 32 0.93 6.13 3.71
N ARG A 33 -0.07 7.00 3.93
CA ARG A 33 -0.91 7.53 2.84
C ARG A 33 -0.11 8.26 1.76
N LYS A 34 0.84 9.13 2.14
CA LYS A 34 1.66 9.86 1.17
C LYS A 34 2.58 8.89 0.44
N ILE A 35 3.19 7.96 1.17
CA ILE A 35 4.05 6.92 0.60
C ILE A 35 3.29 6.10 -0.44
N ALA A 36 2.09 5.63 -0.13
CA ALA A 36 1.27 4.85 -1.04
C ALA A 36 0.89 5.62 -2.32
N LYS A 37 0.57 6.92 -2.22
CA LYS A 37 0.32 7.76 -3.41
C LYS A 37 1.56 7.96 -4.26
N VAL A 38 2.72 8.16 -3.63
CA VAL A 38 4.00 8.30 -4.34
C VAL A 38 4.39 7.00 -5.02
N LEU A 39 4.22 5.85 -4.34
CA LEU A 39 4.47 4.54 -4.94
C LEU A 39 3.54 4.26 -6.12
N ALA A 40 2.25 4.60 -5.99
CA ALA A 40 1.29 4.48 -7.08
C ALA A 40 1.68 5.36 -8.27
N PHE A 41 2.11 6.60 -8.01
CA PHE A 41 2.61 7.52 -9.03
C PHE A 41 3.83 6.96 -9.76
N ILE A 42 4.83 6.47 -9.02
CA ILE A 42 6.05 5.90 -9.60
C ILE A 42 5.71 4.65 -10.41
N ALA A 43 4.92 3.72 -9.85
CA ALA A 43 4.54 2.49 -10.54
C ALA A 43 3.76 2.79 -11.83
N GLY A 44 2.76 3.66 -11.77
CA GLY A 44 1.97 4.06 -12.93
C GLY A 44 2.77 4.81 -13.98
N GLY A 45 3.64 5.72 -13.54
CA GLY A 45 4.55 6.44 -14.41
C GLY A 45 5.50 5.50 -15.14
N ILE A 46 6.11 4.55 -14.43
CA ILE A 46 7.01 3.56 -15.04
C ILE A 46 6.25 2.74 -16.08
N VAL A 47 5.05 2.23 -15.76
CA VAL A 47 4.25 1.43 -16.69
C VAL A 47 3.99 2.21 -17.99
N LEU A 48 3.53 3.45 -17.88
CA LEU A 48 3.15 4.24 -19.06
C LEU A 48 4.38 4.75 -19.83
N ALA A 49 5.48 5.06 -19.15
CA ALA A 49 6.77 5.38 -19.78
C ALA A 49 7.31 4.18 -20.58
N LEU A 50 7.24 2.97 -20.02
CA LEU A 50 7.65 1.75 -20.70
C LEU A 50 6.76 1.45 -21.91
N LEU A 51 5.45 1.72 -21.82
CA LEU A 51 4.55 1.59 -22.98
C LEU A 51 4.96 2.56 -24.09
N VAL A 52 5.31 3.80 -23.77
CA VAL A 52 5.80 4.76 -24.77
C VAL A 52 7.12 4.29 -25.39
N LEU A 53 8.08 3.84 -24.59
CA LEU A 53 9.35 3.31 -25.09
C LEU A 53 9.17 2.05 -25.94
N THR A 54 8.16 1.23 -25.67
CA THR A 54 7.94 -0.03 -26.41
C THR A 54 7.19 0.19 -27.71
N TYR A 55 6.14 1.00 -27.69
CA TYR A 55 5.21 1.12 -28.81
C TYR A 55 5.39 2.38 -29.65
N LEU A 56 5.88 3.47 -29.08
CA LEU A 56 6.04 4.75 -29.77
C LEU A 56 7.46 4.95 -30.33
N ASP A 57 8.44 4.14 -29.92
CA ASP A 57 9.82 4.29 -30.38
C ASP A 57 9.97 4.10 -31.89
N GLN A 58 9.23 3.14 -32.45
CA GLN A 58 9.16 2.88 -33.89
C GLN A 58 8.62 4.06 -34.72
N TYR A 59 7.94 5.03 -34.08
CA TYR A 59 7.30 6.16 -34.75
C TYR A 59 7.98 7.52 -34.48
N LEU A 60 8.54 7.71 -33.29
CA LEU A 60 9.02 9.02 -32.83
C LEU A 60 10.54 9.21 -32.99
N GLY A 61 11.32 8.14 -33.07
CA GLY A 61 12.78 8.20 -33.17
C GLY A 61 13.45 8.66 -31.87
N GLY A 62 14.64 8.10 -31.58
CA GLY A 62 15.25 8.06 -30.24
C GLY A 62 15.05 9.25 -29.31
N VAL A 63 15.46 10.47 -29.70
CA VAL A 63 15.39 11.64 -28.80
C VAL A 63 13.93 12.04 -28.48
N LEU A 64 13.02 11.93 -29.47
CA LEU A 64 11.61 12.22 -29.27
C LEU A 64 10.92 11.12 -28.46
N THR A 65 11.34 9.86 -28.59
CA THR A 65 10.84 8.76 -27.76
C THR A 65 11.19 8.97 -26.28
N ILE A 66 12.40 9.44 -25.98
CA ILE A 66 12.80 9.73 -24.59
C ILE A 66 11.96 10.87 -24.02
N ALA A 67 11.76 11.96 -24.78
CA ALA A 67 10.89 13.05 -24.36
C ALA A 67 9.44 12.57 -24.14
N GLY A 68 8.93 11.75 -25.05
CA GLY A 68 7.62 11.11 -24.94
C GLY A 68 7.49 10.21 -23.71
N ALA A 69 8.54 9.46 -23.36
CA ALA A 69 8.56 8.59 -22.20
C ALA A 69 8.53 9.37 -20.89
N VAL A 70 9.21 10.53 -20.82
CA VAL A 70 9.13 11.43 -19.66
C VAL A 70 7.72 12.01 -19.50
N VAL A 71 7.11 12.44 -20.60
CA VAL A 71 5.71 12.92 -20.58
C VAL A 71 4.77 11.77 -20.19
N GLY A 72 4.97 10.57 -20.74
CA GLY A 72 4.24 9.36 -20.39
C GLY A 72 4.38 9.00 -18.91
N PHE A 73 5.58 9.16 -18.33
CA PHE A 73 5.80 8.96 -16.91
C PHE A 73 4.97 9.92 -16.05
N LEU A 74 4.98 11.21 -16.40
CA LEU A 74 4.22 12.22 -15.65
C LEU A 74 2.71 11.99 -15.77
N VAL A 75 2.22 11.79 -17.00
CA VAL A 75 0.79 11.55 -17.26
C VAL A 75 0.34 10.23 -16.61
N GLY A 76 1.11 9.16 -16.78
CA GLY A 76 0.84 7.85 -16.19
C GLY A 76 0.89 7.87 -14.67
N GLY A 77 1.81 8.61 -14.08
CA GLY A 77 1.87 8.78 -12.64
C GLY A 77 0.64 9.50 -12.09
N VAL A 78 0.20 10.59 -12.72
CA VAL A 78 -1.02 11.31 -12.31
C VAL A 78 -2.25 10.42 -12.49
N LEU A 79 -2.38 9.74 -13.62
CA LEU A 79 -3.47 8.80 -13.88
C LEU A 79 -3.50 7.68 -12.85
N ALA A 80 -2.35 7.16 -12.44
CA ALA A 80 -2.28 6.10 -11.43
C ALA A 80 -2.76 6.53 -10.05
N ILE A 81 -2.61 7.81 -9.66
CA ILE A 81 -3.20 8.32 -8.41
C ILE A 81 -4.73 8.29 -8.49
N VAL A 82 -5.31 8.63 -9.65
CA VAL A 82 -6.77 8.56 -9.86
C VAL A 82 -7.23 7.09 -9.90
N LEU A 83 -6.49 6.24 -10.60
CA LEU A 83 -6.74 4.79 -10.64
C LEU A 83 -6.64 4.16 -9.25
N LEU A 84 -5.77 4.66 -8.35
CA LEU A 84 -5.69 4.16 -6.98
C LEU A 84 -7.01 4.37 -6.23
N ARG A 85 -7.64 5.55 -6.35
CA ARG A 85 -8.96 5.82 -5.75
C ARG A 85 -10.04 4.93 -6.34
N LEU A 86 -10.03 4.77 -7.67
CA LEU A 86 -10.95 3.85 -8.35
C LEU A 86 -10.74 2.41 -7.88
N GLY A 87 -9.49 1.95 -7.80
CA GLY A 87 -9.13 0.60 -7.35
C GLY A 87 -9.62 0.30 -5.94
N ILE A 88 -9.51 1.26 -5.01
CA ILE A 88 -10.07 1.12 -3.65
C ILE A 88 -11.60 1.02 -3.69
N GLY A 89 -12.26 1.86 -4.49
CA GLY A 89 -13.70 1.78 -4.70
C GLY A 89 -14.12 0.41 -5.24
N ILE A 90 -13.46 -0.07 -6.30
CA ILE A 90 -13.73 -1.38 -6.93
C ILE A 90 -13.54 -2.50 -5.90
N ALA A 91 -12.41 -2.51 -5.18
CA ALA A 91 -12.15 -3.51 -4.15
C ALA A 91 -13.24 -3.55 -3.09
N MET A 92 -13.67 -2.39 -2.57
CA MET A 92 -14.75 -2.30 -1.59
C MET A 92 -16.09 -2.79 -2.15
N GLY A 93 -16.43 -2.44 -3.39
CA GLY A 93 -17.65 -2.90 -4.05
C GLY A 93 -17.66 -4.42 -4.27
N ILE A 94 -16.54 -4.99 -4.68
CA ILE A 94 -16.40 -6.44 -4.88
C ILE A 94 -16.49 -7.18 -3.54
N ILE A 95 -15.74 -6.72 -2.53
CA ILE A 95 -15.75 -7.35 -1.20
C ILE A 95 -17.15 -7.36 -0.61
N SER A 96 -17.85 -6.22 -0.66
CA SER A 96 -19.22 -6.10 -0.14
C SER A 96 -20.24 -6.92 -0.93
N TYR A 97 -20.10 -7.02 -2.27
CA TYR A 97 -20.89 -7.94 -3.09
C TYR A 97 -20.75 -9.39 -2.60
N TYR A 98 -19.52 -9.87 -2.43
CA TYR A 98 -19.28 -11.24 -1.97
C TYR A 98 -19.80 -11.48 -0.55
N ILE A 99 -19.66 -10.50 0.35
CA ILE A 99 -20.23 -10.59 1.70
C ILE A 99 -21.76 -10.69 1.65
N ALA A 100 -22.41 -9.88 0.80
CA ALA A 100 -23.86 -9.89 0.66
C ALA A 100 -24.37 -11.23 0.11
N VAL A 101 -23.74 -11.76 -0.94
CA VAL A 101 -24.10 -13.07 -1.51
C VAL A 101 -23.85 -14.20 -0.49
N TRP A 102 -22.73 -14.16 0.24
CA TRP A 102 -22.44 -15.13 1.29
C TRP A 102 -23.46 -15.09 2.44
N ALA A 103 -23.98 -13.90 2.76
CA ALA A 103 -25.06 -13.71 3.73
C ALA A 103 -26.45 -14.14 3.22
N GLY A 104 -26.55 -14.66 1.99
CA GLY A 104 -27.79 -15.16 1.41
C GLY A 104 -28.59 -14.11 0.61
N ALA A 105 -28.00 -12.96 0.29
CA ALA A 105 -28.65 -11.99 -0.59
C ALA A 105 -28.73 -12.51 -2.03
N GLU A 106 -29.85 -12.20 -2.70
CA GLU A 106 -30.00 -12.47 -4.12
C GLU A 106 -29.00 -11.67 -4.97
N LEU A 107 -28.67 -12.17 -6.15
CA LEU A 107 -27.66 -11.58 -7.03
C LEU A 107 -27.89 -10.08 -7.32
N ILE A 108 -29.15 -9.68 -7.55
CA ILE A 108 -29.52 -8.27 -7.78
C ILE A 108 -29.25 -7.41 -6.55
N VAL A 109 -29.64 -7.90 -5.36
CA VAL A 109 -29.45 -7.19 -4.09
C VAL A 109 -27.94 -7.08 -3.79
N GLY A 110 -27.18 -8.14 -4.02
CA GLY A 110 -25.72 -8.13 -3.89
C GLY A 110 -25.06 -7.06 -4.77
N ILE A 111 -25.48 -6.94 -6.04
CA ILE A 111 -24.93 -5.93 -6.95
C ILE A 111 -25.23 -4.52 -6.46
N LEU A 112 -26.45 -4.26 -5.98
CA LEU A 112 -26.82 -2.95 -5.43
C LEU A 112 -25.98 -2.59 -4.20
N VAL A 113 -25.79 -3.54 -3.29
CA VAL A 113 -24.91 -3.35 -2.12
C VAL A 113 -23.48 -3.05 -2.58
N GLY A 114 -22.95 -3.83 -3.52
CA GLY A 114 -21.63 -3.61 -4.11
C GLY A 114 -21.48 -2.23 -4.72
N LEU A 115 -22.49 -1.74 -5.45
CA LEU A 115 -22.48 -0.41 -6.06
C LEU A 115 -22.48 0.72 -5.02
N VAL A 116 -23.27 0.57 -3.96
CA VAL A 116 -23.29 1.54 -2.84
C VAL A 116 -21.92 1.59 -2.17
N PHE A 117 -21.35 0.43 -1.85
CA PHE A 117 -20.02 0.36 -1.22
C PHE A 117 -18.89 0.75 -2.17
N PHE A 118 -19.05 0.62 -3.48
CA PHE A 118 -18.14 1.20 -4.45
C PHE A 118 -18.11 2.73 -4.35
N ALA A 119 -19.28 3.37 -4.33
CA ALA A 119 -19.39 4.82 -4.19
C ALA A 119 -18.83 5.30 -2.84
N VAL A 120 -19.16 4.61 -1.75
CA VAL A 120 -18.60 4.88 -0.41
C VAL A 120 -17.08 4.69 -0.42
N GLY A 121 -16.59 3.58 -0.98
CA GLY A 121 -15.15 3.27 -1.07
C GLY A 121 -14.38 4.31 -1.87
N PHE A 122 -14.96 4.81 -2.97
CA PHE A 122 -14.39 5.89 -3.77
C PHE A 122 -14.29 7.20 -2.97
N LEU A 123 -15.36 7.58 -2.27
CA LEU A 123 -15.40 8.80 -1.43
C LEU A 123 -14.45 8.71 -0.22
N LEU A 124 -14.33 7.51 0.37
CA LEU A 124 -13.50 7.26 1.55
C LEU A 124 -12.10 6.75 1.20
N ALA A 125 -11.70 6.73 -0.07
CA ALA A 125 -10.45 6.12 -0.52
C ALA A 125 -9.22 6.62 0.27
N ASP A 126 -9.13 7.92 0.55
CA ASP A 126 -8.03 8.49 1.34
C ASP A 126 -8.03 8.01 2.81
N LYS A 127 -9.23 7.83 3.40
CA LYS A 127 -9.40 7.33 4.76
C LYS A 127 -9.07 5.83 4.82
N ILE A 128 -9.55 5.06 3.85
CA ILE A 128 -9.26 3.62 3.74
C ILE A 128 -7.75 3.39 3.58
N LEU A 129 -7.07 4.16 2.72
CA LEU A 129 -5.62 4.05 2.53
C LEU A 129 -4.85 4.37 3.82
N SER A 130 -5.34 5.32 4.61
CA SER A 130 -4.77 5.65 5.92
C SER A 130 -4.91 4.49 6.91
N VAL A 131 -6.09 3.89 6.97
CA VAL A 131 -6.35 2.73 7.85
C VAL A 131 -5.48 1.55 7.43
N ILE A 132 -5.46 1.19 6.14
CA ILE A 132 -4.68 0.06 5.62
C ILE A 132 -3.19 0.26 5.92
N THR A 133 -2.64 1.45 5.64
CA THR A 133 -1.21 1.71 5.88
C THR A 133 -0.84 1.75 7.36
N ALA A 134 -1.73 2.24 8.23
CA ALA A 134 -1.55 2.16 9.67
C ALA A 134 -1.58 0.71 10.19
N VAL A 135 -2.51 -0.12 9.70
CA VAL A 135 -2.60 -1.54 10.06
C VAL A 135 -1.37 -2.31 9.57
N LEU A 136 -0.96 -2.12 8.32
CA LEU A 136 0.24 -2.77 7.78
C LEU A 136 1.50 -2.33 8.54
N GLY A 137 1.64 -1.03 8.82
CA GLY A 137 2.74 -0.53 9.62
C GLY A 137 2.75 -1.09 11.04
N ALA A 138 1.58 -1.27 11.65
CA ALA A 138 1.44 -1.91 12.96
C ALA A 138 1.84 -3.40 12.94
N LEU A 139 1.44 -4.15 11.91
CA LEU A 139 1.86 -5.54 11.74
C LEU A 139 3.38 -5.66 11.61
N ILE A 140 4.01 -4.76 10.84
CA ILE A 140 5.47 -4.70 10.74
C ILE A 140 6.09 -4.32 12.09
N ALA A 141 5.48 -3.41 12.85
CA ALA A 141 5.94 -3.05 14.18
C ALA A 141 5.92 -4.26 15.13
N VAL A 142 4.84 -5.05 15.13
CA VAL A 142 4.75 -6.28 15.94
C VAL A 142 5.93 -7.20 15.64
N GLN A 143 6.17 -7.46 14.35
CA GLN A 143 7.24 -8.33 13.92
C GLN A 143 8.63 -7.79 14.33
N ALA A 144 8.85 -6.48 14.16
CA ALA A 144 10.09 -5.82 14.53
C ALA A 144 10.37 -5.89 16.04
N LEU A 145 9.34 -5.71 16.87
CA LEU A 145 9.46 -5.80 18.33
C LEU A 145 9.72 -7.24 18.79
N ILE A 146 9.09 -8.22 18.16
CA ILE A 146 9.36 -9.65 18.43
C ILE A 146 10.83 -9.97 18.11
N PHE A 147 11.38 -9.47 17.01
CA PHE A 147 12.80 -9.64 16.69
C PHE A 147 13.75 -8.96 17.69
N LEU A 148 13.29 -7.91 18.38
CA LEU A 148 14.02 -7.28 19.49
C LEU A 148 13.88 -8.04 20.83
N GLY A 149 13.20 -9.19 20.84
CA GLY A 149 13.04 -10.05 22.01
C GLY A 149 11.83 -9.71 22.89
N LEU A 150 10.92 -8.84 22.43
CA LEU A 150 9.69 -8.55 23.17
C LEU A 150 8.66 -9.68 23.00
N PRO A 151 7.94 -10.04 24.07
CA PRO A 151 6.87 -11.03 23.99
C PRO A 151 5.70 -10.53 23.14
N PHE A 152 5.09 -11.42 22.36
CA PHE A 152 4.05 -11.12 21.38
C PHE A 152 2.94 -10.18 21.89
N ILE A 153 2.43 -10.43 23.10
CA ILE A 153 1.33 -9.65 23.70
C ILE A 153 1.74 -8.18 23.93
N VAL A 154 2.98 -7.94 24.36
CA VAL A 154 3.51 -6.59 24.59
C VAL A 154 3.73 -5.89 23.25
N SER A 155 4.32 -6.59 22.28
CA SER A 155 4.52 -6.09 20.91
C SER A 155 3.21 -5.72 20.23
N LEU A 156 2.19 -6.55 20.36
CA LEU A 156 0.85 -6.31 19.83
C LEU A 156 0.23 -5.07 20.48
N SER A 157 0.31 -4.94 21.81
CA SER A 157 -0.24 -3.81 22.54
C SER A 157 0.38 -2.49 22.10
N ILE A 158 1.71 -2.44 21.98
CA ILE A 158 2.45 -1.26 21.51
C ILE A 158 2.06 -0.93 20.07
N ALA A 159 2.01 -1.93 19.19
CA ALA A 159 1.65 -1.74 17.79
C ALA A 159 0.21 -1.21 17.62
N VAL A 160 -0.74 -1.70 18.42
CA VAL A 160 -2.13 -1.20 18.41
C VAL A 160 -2.19 0.26 18.85
N ILE A 161 -1.50 0.62 19.94
CA ILE A 161 -1.44 2.02 20.41
C ILE A 161 -0.83 2.92 19.33
N LEU A 162 0.28 2.50 18.71
CA LEU A 162 0.91 3.24 17.62
C LEU A 162 0.00 3.34 16.40
N ALA A 163 -0.73 2.29 16.04
CA ALA A 163 -1.68 2.28 14.92
C ALA A 163 -2.80 3.31 15.14
N VAL A 164 -3.39 3.33 16.35
CA VAL A 164 -4.47 4.26 16.71
C VAL A 164 -3.95 5.69 16.70
N LEU A 165 -2.78 5.95 17.29
CA LEU A 165 -2.16 7.28 17.28
C LEU A 165 -1.82 7.74 15.85
N GLY A 166 -1.21 6.87 15.06
CA GLY A 166 -0.87 7.15 13.66
C GLY A 166 -2.10 7.42 12.80
N MET A 167 -3.14 6.61 12.97
CA MET A 167 -4.42 6.81 12.29
C MET A 167 -5.05 8.16 12.67
N TYR A 168 -5.07 8.52 13.94
CA TYR A 168 -5.57 9.83 14.39
C TYR A 168 -4.79 10.99 13.75
N VAL A 169 -3.45 10.90 13.73
CA VAL A 169 -2.59 11.92 13.12
C VAL A 169 -2.80 12.01 11.61
N GLN A 170 -2.92 10.88 10.91
CA GLN A 170 -3.13 10.84 9.47
C GLN A 170 -4.53 11.34 9.07
N LEU A 171 -5.55 11.06 9.87
CA LEU A 171 -6.92 11.51 9.62
C LEU A 171 -7.10 13.01 9.86
N ARG A 172 -6.41 13.59 10.85
CA ARG A 172 -6.50 15.04 11.12
C ARG A 172 -5.90 15.92 10.02
N LYS A 173 -4.96 15.38 9.24
CA LYS A 173 -4.33 16.08 8.11
C LYS A 173 -5.03 15.80 6.77
N SER A 174 -6.21 15.17 6.81
CA SER A 174 -6.99 14.74 5.64
C SER A 174 -7.99 15.78 5.17
#